data_AF-A0A392PDJ5-F1
#
_entry.id   AF-A0A392PDJ5-F1
#
_cell.length_a   1.000
_cell.length_b   1.000
_cell.length_c   1.000
_cell.angle_alpha   90.00
_cell.angle_beta   90.00
_cell.angle_gamma   90.00
#
_symmetry.space_group_name_H-M   'P 1'
#
loop_
_entity.id
_entity.type
_entity.pdbx_description
1 polymer ?
#
loop_
_entity_poly.entity_id
_entity_poly.type
_entity_poly.pdbx_seq_one_letter_code
_entity_poly.pdbx_strand_id
1 'polypeptide(L)'
;MCGVEGGSSLHYNVYSPCNLSSKRKLLSDLLEFKLNNKQGDWCLGGDFNAVMKEGERKGSSASNRQIERLEFCQFADAMELIDVPVAGKKFSWFSADGNAMSRLDRFLLSEKFIEKEEVSGQWIGNRDISDHCPIWLMCSNINWGPKPFKVNNCWLEHPEFKQFVETCMEITSVAVAFETEERLH
;
A
#
# COMPACT_ATOMS: atom_id res chain seq x y z
N MET A 1 37.61 -2.80 7.08
CA MET A 1 37.15 -2.47 5.72
C MET A 1 35.99 -3.39 5.37
N CYS A 2 34.77 -2.86 5.41
CA CYS A 2 33.63 -3.17 4.55
C CYS A 2 32.51 -2.25 5.04
N GLY A 3 32.49 -1.02 4.51
CA GLY A 3 31.41 -0.08 4.78
C GLY A 3 30.18 -0.56 4.03
N VAL A 4 29.09 -0.83 4.74
CA VAL A 4 27.78 -0.97 4.12
C VAL A 4 27.16 0.42 4.21
N GLU A 5 27.27 1.19 3.13
CA GLU A 5 26.50 2.42 2.96
C GLU A 5 25.02 2.03 2.75
N GLY A 6 24.30 1.78 3.84
CA GLY A 6 22.88 1.44 3.80
C GLY A 6 22.02 2.69 3.61
N GLY A 7 21.46 2.88 2.41
CA GLY A 7 20.41 3.87 2.18
C GLY A 7 19.17 3.59 3.07
N SER A 8 18.44 4.64 3.45
CA SER A 8 17.23 4.50 4.27
C SER A 8 16.05 3.99 3.43
N SER A 9 15.40 2.90 3.88
CA SER A 9 14.12 2.43 3.33
C SER A 9 13.00 3.37 3.82
N LEU A 10 12.14 3.84 2.91
CA LEU A 10 11.04 4.77 3.20
C LEU A 10 9.70 4.12 2.89
N HIS A 11 8.84 4.01 3.90
CA HIS A 11 7.51 3.42 3.79
C HIS A 11 6.43 4.49 3.93
N TYR A 12 5.55 4.62 2.93
CA TYR A 12 4.43 5.54 2.97
C TYR A 12 3.12 4.80 2.70
N ASN A 13 2.14 5.02 3.59
CA ASN A 13 0.77 4.58 3.36
C ASN A 13 0.05 5.63 2.50
N VAL A 14 -0.56 5.20 1.40
CA VAL A 14 -1.30 6.08 0.49
C VAL A 14 -2.79 5.78 0.58
N TYR A 15 -3.58 6.82 0.79
CA TYR A 15 -5.04 6.78 0.64
C TYR A 15 -5.46 7.87 -0.33
N SER A 16 -5.66 7.48 -1.59
CA SER A 16 -5.86 8.39 -2.70
C SER A 16 -7.34 8.75 -2.88
N PRO A 17 -7.68 10.04 -3.08
CA PRO A 17 -9.07 10.44 -3.31
C PRO A 17 -9.69 9.77 -4.55
N CYS A 18 -10.99 9.45 -4.48
CA CYS A 18 -11.72 8.93 -5.65
C CYS A 18 -11.93 10.00 -6.74
N ASN A 19 -11.84 11.29 -6.42
CA ASN A 19 -11.96 12.40 -7.37
C ASN A 19 -10.64 12.64 -8.12
N LEU A 20 -10.73 12.76 -9.44
CA LEU A 20 -9.55 12.88 -10.31
C LEU A 20 -8.68 14.12 -10.02
N SER A 21 -9.29 15.28 -9.77
CA SER A 21 -8.54 16.52 -9.51
C SER A 21 -7.75 16.44 -8.20
N SER A 22 -8.39 15.94 -7.12
CA SER A 22 -7.73 15.75 -5.83
C SER A 22 -6.66 14.65 -5.90
N LYS A 23 -6.89 13.59 -6.67
CA LYS A 23 -5.91 12.54 -6.93
C LYS A 23 -4.68 13.09 -7.67
N ARG A 24 -4.87 13.84 -8.75
CA ARG A 24 -3.77 14.49 -9.47
C ARG A 24 -2.92 15.33 -8.54
N LYS A 25 -3.56 16.14 -7.68
CA LYS A 25 -2.84 16.92 -6.67
C LYS A 25 -2.01 16.04 -5.74
N LEU A 26 -2.59 14.98 -5.17
CA LEU A 26 -1.85 14.04 -4.31
C LEU A 26 -0.65 13.42 -5.02
N LEU A 27 -0.83 12.93 -6.24
CA LEU A 27 0.23 12.29 -7.02
C LEU A 27 1.36 13.28 -7.37
N SER A 28 1.01 14.52 -7.72
CA SER A 28 1.99 15.59 -7.94
C SER A 28 2.74 15.97 -6.66
N ASP A 29 2.03 16.12 -5.54
CA ASP A 29 2.64 16.46 -4.25
C ASP A 29 3.61 15.35 -3.79
N LEU A 30 3.28 14.06 -4.03
CA LEU A 30 4.18 12.94 -3.74
C LEU A 30 5.44 12.94 -4.62
N LEU A 31 5.30 13.25 -5.91
CA LEU A 31 6.43 13.35 -6.83
C LEU A 31 7.35 14.51 -6.46
N GLU A 32 6.78 15.68 -6.20
CA GLU A 32 7.54 16.84 -5.72
C GLU A 32 8.24 16.54 -4.39
N PHE A 33 7.56 15.85 -3.47
CA PHE A 33 8.15 15.41 -2.22
C PHE A 33 9.33 14.46 -2.45
N LYS A 34 9.26 13.49 -3.38
CA LYS A 34 10.40 12.65 -3.76
C LYS A 34 11.57 13.48 -4.28
N LEU A 35 11.31 14.43 -5.18
CA LEU A 35 12.34 15.24 -5.84
C LEU A 35 13.05 16.21 -4.87
N ASN A 36 12.35 16.70 -3.85
CA ASN A 36 12.85 17.68 -2.91
C ASN A 36 13.50 17.09 -1.65
N ASN A 37 13.39 15.77 -1.42
CA ASN A 37 13.93 15.11 -0.24
C ASN A 37 15.13 14.22 -0.56
N LYS A 38 15.83 13.76 0.48
CA LYS A 38 16.96 12.84 0.31
C LYS A 38 16.52 11.58 -0.43
N GLN A 39 17.41 11.09 -1.29
CA GLN A 39 17.23 9.80 -1.94
C GLN A 39 17.08 8.69 -0.89
N GLY A 40 16.17 7.76 -1.17
CA GLY A 40 15.90 6.60 -0.33
C GLY A 40 15.27 5.50 -1.17
N ASP A 41 15.09 4.34 -0.58
CA ASP A 41 14.48 3.18 -1.23
C ASP A 41 12.98 3.22 -0.90
N TRP A 42 12.13 3.49 -1.90
CA TRP A 42 10.72 3.81 -1.69
C TRP A 42 9.83 2.57 -1.72
N CYS A 43 8.89 2.54 -0.77
CA CYS A 43 7.76 1.64 -0.74
C CYS A 43 6.48 2.45 -0.48
N LEU A 44 5.65 2.60 -1.53
CA LEU A 44 4.31 3.15 -1.42
C LEU A 44 3.31 1.99 -1.36
N GLY A 45 2.51 1.91 -0.31
CA GLY A 45 1.47 0.89 -0.16
C GLY A 45 0.13 1.51 0.22
N GLY A 46 -0.97 0.97 -0.29
CA GLY A 46 -2.32 1.38 0.13
C GLY A 46 -3.31 1.47 -1.03
N ASP A 47 -4.41 2.21 -0.78
CA ASP A 47 -5.50 2.41 -1.74
C ASP A 47 -5.19 3.60 -2.66
N PHE A 48 -4.86 3.31 -3.91
CA PHE A 48 -4.62 4.34 -4.92
C PHE A 48 -5.89 4.80 -5.64
N ASN A 49 -7.02 4.12 -5.40
CA ASN A 49 -8.30 4.35 -6.08
C ASN A 49 -8.18 4.34 -7.61
N ALA A 50 -7.15 3.67 -8.15
CA ALA A 50 -6.81 3.66 -9.57
C ALA A 50 -6.33 2.27 -10.00
N VAL A 51 -6.59 1.93 -11.25
CA VAL A 51 -6.10 0.70 -11.90
C VAL A 51 -4.95 1.05 -12.84
N MET A 52 -4.00 0.13 -13.05
CA MET A 52 -2.93 0.30 -14.04
C MET A 52 -3.24 -0.42 -15.36
N LYS A 53 -4.06 -1.48 -15.32
CA LYS A 53 -4.40 -2.30 -16.49
C LYS A 53 -5.91 -2.40 -16.68
N GLU A 54 -6.37 -2.58 -17.91
CA GLU A 54 -7.80 -2.75 -18.20
C GLU A 54 -8.43 -3.94 -17.49
N GLY A 55 -7.71 -5.07 -17.43
CA GLY A 55 -8.16 -6.28 -16.76
C GLY A 55 -8.26 -6.18 -15.23
N GLU A 56 -7.78 -5.08 -14.63
CA GLU A 56 -7.88 -4.84 -13.19
C GLU A 56 -9.23 -4.22 -12.79
N ARG A 57 -10.18 -4.07 -13.72
CA ARG A 57 -11.55 -3.63 -13.44
C ARG A 57 -12.57 -4.47 -14.19
N LYS A 58 -13.64 -4.86 -13.49
CA LYS A 58 -14.82 -5.53 -14.07
C LYS A 58 -16.09 -4.82 -13.61
N GLY A 59 -17.09 -4.75 -14.50
CA GLY A 59 -18.37 -4.09 -14.27
C GLY A 59 -18.63 -2.92 -15.23
N SER A 60 -19.77 -2.26 -15.08
CA SER A 60 -20.32 -1.26 -16.03
C SER A 60 -19.44 -0.02 -16.26
N SER A 61 -18.46 0.23 -15.38
CA SER A 61 -17.53 1.35 -15.46
C SER A 61 -16.14 1.00 -16.00
N ALA A 62 -15.92 -0.25 -16.44
CA ALA A 62 -14.59 -0.74 -16.86
C ALA A 62 -13.95 0.10 -17.99
N SER A 63 -14.75 0.68 -18.88
CA SER A 63 -14.28 1.51 -20.01
C SER A 63 -14.10 3.00 -19.67
N ASN A 64 -14.65 3.51 -18.57
CA ASN A 64 -14.85 4.96 -18.36
C ASN A 64 -13.71 5.70 -17.63
N ARG A 65 -12.52 5.07 -17.46
CA ARG A 65 -11.42 5.66 -16.66
C ARG A 65 -10.04 5.58 -17.32
N GLN A 66 -9.99 5.66 -18.65
CA GLN A 66 -8.74 5.56 -19.40
C GLN A 66 -7.72 6.64 -19.02
N ILE A 67 -8.16 7.90 -18.86
CA ILE A 67 -7.28 9.02 -18.50
C ILE A 67 -6.68 8.82 -17.10
N GLU A 68 -7.52 8.48 -16.11
CA GLU A 68 -7.07 8.19 -14.74
C GLU A 68 -6.04 7.05 -14.71
N ARG A 69 -6.27 5.98 -15.47
CA ARG A 69 -5.33 4.86 -15.60
C ARG A 69 -4.00 5.30 -16.20
N LEU A 70 -4.04 6.07 -17.29
CA LEU A 70 -2.84 6.56 -17.96
C LEU A 70 -2.00 7.44 -17.02
N GLU A 71 -2.65 8.39 -16.35
CA GLU A 71 -1.99 9.28 -15.40
C GLU A 71 -1.40 8.54 -14.20
N PHE A 72 -2.07 7.50 -13.72
CA PHE A 72 -1.54 6.68 -12.63
C PHE A 72 -0.31 5.87 -13.06
N CYS A 73 -0.30 5.30 -14.27
CA CYS A 73 0.90 4.65 -14.81
C CYS A 73 2.05 5.65 -14.97
N GLN A 74 1.77 6.83 -15.55
CA GLN A 74 2.78 7.90 -15.69
C GLN A 74 3.35 8.35 -14.35
N PHE A 75 2.52 8.42 -13.30
CA PHE A 75 2.98 8.70 -11.94
C PHE A 75 3.94 7.62 -11.44
N ALA A 76 3.58 6.33 -11.59
CA ALA A 76 4.44 5.23 -11.15
C ALA A 76 5.79 5.26 -11.89
N ASP A 77 5.77 5.51 -13.21
CA ASP A 77 6.96 5.64 -14.04
C ASP A 77 7.83 6.84 -13.62
N ALA A 78 7.22 8.02 -13.39
CA ALA A 78 7.93 9.22 -12.94
C ALA A 78 8.52 9.07 -11.53
N MET A 79 7.86 8.28 -10.68
CA MET A 79 8.36 7.90 -9.36
C MET A 79 9.38 6.75 -9.42
N GLU A 80 9.66 6.17 -10.58
CA GLU A 80 10.55 5.01 -10.76
C GLU A 80 10.14 3.84 -9.85
N LEU A 81 8.82 3.60 -9.74
CA LEU A 81 8.25 2.55 -8.90
C LEU A 81 7.64 1.44 -9.74
N ILE A 82 7.84 0.22 -9.26
CA ILE A 82 7.44 -1.02 -9.89
C ILE A 82 6.23 -1.59 -9.15
N ASP A 83 5.15 -1.88 -9.90
CA ASP A 83 4.06 -2.73 -9.42
C ASP A 83 4.52 -4.19 -9.46
N VAL A 84 4.97 -4.71 -8.31
CA VAL A 84 5.50 -6.07 -8.20
C VAL A 84 4.43 -7.13 -8.49
N PRO A 85 4.81 -8.34 -8.94
CA PRO A 85 3.86 -9.41 -9.26
C PRO A 85 2.88 -9.68 -8.11
N VAL A 86 1.60 -9.87 -8.47
CA VAL A 86 0.53 -10.15 -7.52
C VAL A 86 0.12 -11.62 -7.53
N ALA A 87 -0.03 -12.19 -6.34
CA ALA A 87 -0.54 -13.53 -6.08
C ALA A 87 -1.83 -13.48 -5.23
N GLY A 88 -2.49 -14.64 -5.06
CA GLY A 88 -3.77 -14.72 -4.37
C GLY A 88 -4.95 -14.29 -5.25
N LYS A 89 -5.78 -13.37 -4.74
CA LYS A 89 -6.92 -12.84 -5.51
C LYS A 89 -6.47 -11.86 -6.60
N LYS A 90 -7.37 -11.61 -7.56
CA LYS A 90 -7.15 -10.67 -8.68
C LYS A 90 -7.60 -9.24 -8.40
N PHE A 91 -8.57 -9.07 -7.51
CA PHE A 91 -9.20 -7.78 -7.19
C PHE A 91 -9.09 -7.55 -5.70
N SER A 92 -8.85 -6.29 -5.33
CA SER A 92 -8.74 -5.86 -3.93
C SER A 92 -9.99 -5.14 -3.44
N TRP A 93 -10.85 -4.66 -4.32
CA TRP A 93 -12.09 -3.96 -3.98
C TRP A 93 -13.30 -4.58 -4.70
N PHE A 94 -14.45 -4.57 -4.03
CA PHE A 94 -15.72 -5.10 -4.53
C PHE A 94 -16.87 -4.15 -4.19
N SER A 95 -17.75 -3.88 -5.15
CA SER A 95 -18.95 -3.08 -4.88
C SER A 95 -19.89 -3.81 -3.91
N ALA A 96 -20.70 -3.04 -3.18
CA ALA A 96 -21.67 -3.58 -2.23
C ALA A 96 -22.68 -4.55 -2.87
N ASP A 97 -23.04 -4.33 -4.14
CA ASP A 97 -23.93 -5.20 -4.92
C ASP A 97 -23.20 -6.38 -5.60
N GLY A 98 -21.87 -6.46 -5.48
CA GLY A 98 -21.03 -7.51 -6.07
C GLY A 98 -20.87 -7.44 -7.59
N ASN A 99 -21.46 -6.45 -8.26
CA ASN A 99 -21.46 -6.36 -9.72
C ASN A 99 -20.20 -5.70 -10.30
N ALA A 100 -19.41 -5.01 -9.47
CA ALA A 100 -18.15 -4.39 -9.85
C ALA A 100 -17.02 -4.82 -8.91
N MET A 101 -15.83 -4.94 -9.47
CA MET A 101 -14.62 -5.27 -8.72
C MET A 101 -13.41 -4.61 -9.38
N SER A 102 -12.42 -4.24 -8.57
CA SER A 102 -11.22 -3.56 -9.06
C SER A 102 -9.99 -3.91 -8.21
N ARG A 103 -8.80 -3.83 -8.79
CA ARG A 103 -7.54 -3.84 -8.03
C ARG A 103 -7.12 -2.39 -7.79
N LEU A 104 -7.46 -1.86 -6.62
CA LEU A 104 -7.19 -0.48 -6.22
C LEU A 104 -6.01 -0.38 -5.23
N ASP A 105 -5.84 -1.43 -4.44
CA ASP A 105 -4.83 -1.56 -3.41
C ASP A 105 -3.59 -2.27 -3.98
N ARG A 106 -2.42 -1.67 -3.81
CA ARG A 106 -1.16 -2.26 -4.26
C ARG A 106 0.06 -1.69 -3.53
N PHE A 107 1.18 -2.38 -3.68
CA PHE A 107 2.51 -1.86 -3.40
C PHE A 107 3.21 -1.41 -4.69
N LEU A 108 3.79 -0.22 -4.66
CA LEU A 108 4.67 0.34 -5.69
C LEU A 108 6.04 0.60 -5.08
N LEU A 109 7.08 -0.05 -5.62
CA LEU A 109 8.39 -0.14 -4.98
C LEU A 109 9.51 0.31 -5.90
N SER A 110 10.50 1.03 -5.38
CA SER A 110 11.74 1.28 -6.12
C SER A 110 12.54 -0.01 -6.29
N GLU A 111 13.31 -0.13 -7.37
CA GLU A 111 14.17 -1.30 -7.64
C GLU A 111 15.10 -1.63 -6.47
N LYS A 112 15.78 -0.63 -5.90
CA LYS A 112 16.66 -0.81 -4.74
C LYS A 112 15.94 -1.37 -3.52
N PHE A 113 14.68 -0.96 -3.29
CA PHE A 113 13.86 -1.52 -2.20
C PHE A 113 13.59 -3.01 -2.43
N ILE A 114 13.23 -3.37 -3.66
CA ILE A 114 12.96 -4.77 -4.05
C ILE A 114 14.20 -5.64 -3.80
N GLU A 115 15.37 -5.18 -4.23
CA GLU A 115 16.64 -5.90 -4.06
C GLU A 115 17.03 -6.03 -2.59
N LYS A 116 17.02 -4.90 -1.86
CA LYS A 116 17.46 -4.83 -0.47
C LYS A 116 16.60 -5.69 0.46
N GLU A 117 15.29 -5.64 0.26
CA GLU A 117 14.31 -6.31 1.11
C GLU A 117 13.90 -7.68 0.55
N GLU A 118 14.53 -8.09 -0.57
CA GLU A 118 14.27 -9.34 -1.29
C GLU A 118 12.78 -9.59 -1.56
N VAL A 119 12.12 -8.58 -2.13
CA VAL A 119 10.69 -8.63 -2.44
C VAL A 119 10.45 -9.56 -3.62
N SER A 120 9.71 -10.63 -3.38
CA SER A 120 9.27 -11.61 -4.37
C SER A 120 7.94 -11.25 -5.05
N GLY A 121 7.15 -10.36 -4.44
CA GLY A 121 5.83 -9.97 -4.94
C GLY A 121 4.93 -9.39 -3.86
N GLN A 122 3.63 -9.37 -4.16
CA GLN A 122 2.57 -8.99 -3.24
C GLN A 122 1.40 -9.97 -3.30
N TRP A 123 0.61 -10.07 -2.23
CA TRP A 123 -0.51 -11.00 -2.11
C TRP A 123 -1.81 -10.26 -1.80
N ILE A 124 -2.90 -10.60 -2.50
CA ILE A 124 -4.25 -10.12 -2.15
C ILE A 124 -5.02 -11.22 -1.42
N GLY A 125 -5.49 -10.89 -0.23
CA GLY A 125 -6.13 -11.81 0.71
C GLY A 125 -7.60 -12.09 0.50
N ASN A 126 -8.15 -12.81 1.48
CA ASN A 126 -9.59 -12.99 1.57
C ASN A 126 -10.25 -11.70 2.05
N ARG A 127 -11.45 -11.46 1.51
CA ARG A 127 -12.28 -10.33 1.92
C ARG A 127 -12.99 -10.78 3.18
N ASP A 128 -13.06 -9.90 4.18
CA ASP A 128 -13.87 -10.13 5.37
C ASP A 128 -15.07 -9.18 5.37
N ILE A 129 -15.20 -8.31 6.38
CA ILE A 129 -16.29 -7.34 6.52
C ILE A 129 -16.20 -6.13 5.57
N SER A 130 -14.99 -5.74 5.18
CA SER A 130 -14.73 -4.58 4.31
C SER A 130 -15.06 -4.87 2.84
N ASP A 131 -15.37 -3.82 2.08
CA ASP A 131 -15.42 -3.85 0.62
C ASP A 131 -14.02 -4.01 -0.02
N HIS A 132 -12.96 -3.78 0.77
CA HIS A 132 -11.56 -4.05 0.41
C HIS A 132 -11.05 -5.40 0.95
N CYS A 133 -10.04 -5.94 0.27
CA CYS A 133 -9.25 -7.09 0.68
C CYS A 133 -7.88 -6.61 1.19
N PRO A 134 -7.37 -7.19 2.28
CA PRO A 134 -6.02 -6.90 2.74
C PRO A 134 -4.97 -7.29 1.69
N ILE A 135 -3.90 -6.51 1.63
CA ILE A 135 -2.72 -6.80 0.82
C ILE A 135 -1.47 -6.98 1.68
N TRP A 136 -0.56 -7.85 1.25
CA TRP A 136 0.74 -8.08 1.89
C TRP A 136 1.88 -7.99 0.88
N LEU A 137 3.02 -7.51 1.36
CA LEU A 137 4.27 -7.62 0.62
C LEU A 137 4.99 -8.92 0.98
N MET A 138 5.46 -9.64 -0.03
CA MET A 138 6.10 -10.95 0.13
C MET A 138 7.63 -10.80 0.01
N CYS A 139 8.35 -11.02 1.10
CA CYS A 139 9.80 -10.84 1.19
C CYS A 139 10.47 -12.11 1.72
N SER A 140 11.62 -12.51 1.19
CA SER A 140 12.31 -13.74 1.66
C SER A 140 13.06 -13.57 2.98
N ASN A 141 13.50 -12.36 3.32
CA ASN A 141 14.13 -12.07 4.60
C ASN A 141 13.08 -11.79 5.68
N ILE A 142 12.80 -12.80 6.50
CA ILE A 142 11.90 -12.72 7.66
C ILE A 142 12.67 -12.17 8.86
N ASN A 143 13.00 -10.88 8.88
CA ASN A 143 13.27 -10.18 10.14
C ASN A 143 13.12 -8.65 10.03
N TRP A 144 11.88 -8.17 9.89
CA TRP A 144 11.55 -6.74 9.82
C TRP A 144 11.60 -5.99 11.18
N GLY A 145 12.14 -6.63 12.24
CA GLY A 145 12.08 -6.11 13.60
C GLY A 145 10.70 -6.28 14.25
N PRO A 146 10.44 -5.63 15.41
CA PRO A 146 9.17 -5.76 16.12
C PRO A 146 8.00 -5.24 15.27
N LYS A 147 6.87 -5.95 15.35
CA LYS A 147 5.63 -5.64 14.61
C LYS A 147 5.25 -4.16 14.85
N PRO A 148 5.12 -3.33 13.79
CA PRO A 148 4.51 -2.02 13.97
C PRO A 148 3.06 -2.22 14.38
N PHE A 149 2.73 -1.85 15.62
CA PHE A 149 1.37 -1.85 16.10
C PHE A 149 0.72 -0.51 15.72
N LYS A 150 -0.45 -0.58 15.07
CA LYS A 150 -1.28 0.60 14.83
C LYS A 150 -2.32 0.66 15.94
N VAL A 151 -2.48 1.83 16.55
CA VAL A 151 -3.51 2.10 17.55
C VAL A 151 -4.30 3.32 17.14
N ASN A 152 -5.59 3.32 17.45
CA ASN A 152 -6.42 4.49 17.29
C ASN A 152 -5.95 5.57 18.27
N ASN A 153 -5.82 6.82 17.82
CA ASN A 153 -5.30 7.91 18.66
C ASN A 153 -6.09 8.08 19.97
N CYS A 154 -7.40 7.79 19.98
CA CYS A 154 -8.23 7.84 21.19
C CYS A 154 -7.82 6.82 22.27
N TRP A 155 -7.12 5.74 21.91
CA TRP A 155 -6.64 4.75 22.88
C TRP A 155 -5.44 5.25 23.68
N LEU A 156 -4.69 6.22 23.15
CA LEU A 156 -3.57 6.85 23.87
C LEU A 156 -4.04 7.60 25.13
N GLU A 157 -5.32 8.00 25.16
CA GLU A 157 -5.94 8.70 26.29
C GLU A 157 -6.47 7.72 27.35
N HIS A 158 -6.53 6.41 27.06
CA HIS A 158 -7.03 5.42 28.01
C HIS A 158 -5.97 5.12 29.09
N PRO A 159 -6.28 5.25 30.40
CA PRO A 159 -5.31 5.14 31.48
C PRO A 159 -4.50 3.83 31.50
N GLU A 160 -5.12 2.73 31.07
CA GLU A 160 -4.53 1.39 31.11
C GLU A 160 -3.84 0.98 29.80
N PHE A 161 -3.91 1.81 28.76
CA PHE A 161 -3.44 1.45 27.42
C PHE A 161 -1.95 1.09 27.40
N LYS A 162 -1.12 1.85 28.12
CA LYS A 162 0.31 1.58 28.22
C LYS A 162 0.60 0.21 28.83
N GLN A 163 -0.07 -0.11 29.94
CA GLN A 163 0.09 -1.39 30.63
C GLN A 163 -0.40 -2.57 29.78
N PHE A 164 -1.48 -2.37 29.02
CA PHE A 164 -2.00 -3.34 28.07
C PHE A 164 -1.00 -3.67 26.97
N VAL A 165 -0.41 -2.64 26.33
CA VAL A 165 0.58 -2.82 25.25
C VAL A 165 1.83 -3.55 25.76
N GLU A 166 2.33 -3.17 26.93
CA GLU A 166 3.50 -3.81 27.56
C GLU A 166 3.27 -5.30 27.84
N THR A 167 2.02 -5.70 28.12
CA THR A 167 1.65 -7.10 28.41
C THR A 167 1.49 -7.96 27.16
N CYS A 168 1.09 -7.38 26.02
CA CYS A 168 0.71 -8.15 24.82
C CYS A 168 1.82 -8.37 23.79
N MET A 169 2.98 -7.70 23.91
CA MET A 169 4.03 -7.70 22.87
C MET A 169 4.99 -8.92 22.87
N GLU A 170 4.74 -9.97 23.66
CA GLU A 170 5.62 -11.15 23.74
C GLU A 170 5.39 -12.25 22.67
N ILE A 171 4.53 -12.05 21.65
CA ILE A 171 4.19 -13.11 20.67
C ILE A 171 4.55 -12.76 19.21
N THR A 172 5.19 -13.74 18.56
CA THR A 172 5.95 -13.86 17.29
C THR A 172 5.34 -13.40 15.94
N SER A 173 6.27 -13.10 15.01
CA SER A 173 6.27 -13.16 13.52
C SER A 173 5.39 -12.19 12.68
N VAL A 174 6.01 -11.52 11.70
CA VAL A 174 5.46 -10.35 10.96
C VAL A 174 5.15 -10.65 9.48
N ALA A 175 3.96 -10.20 9.05
CA ALA A 175 3.60 -9.85 7.68
C ALA A 175 3.14 -8.38 7.68
N VAL A 176 3.58 -7.56 6.71
CA VAL A 176 3.08 -6.18 6.60
C VAL A 176 1.70 -6.22 5.95
N ALA A 177 0.66 -6.17 6.78
CA ALA A 177 -0.72 -6.05 6.35
C ALA A 177 -1.07 -4.56 6.20
N PHE A 178 -1.46 -4.14 5.01
CA PHE A 178 -2.21 -2.89 4.86
C PHE A 178 -3.69 -3.26 4.82
N GLU A 179 -4.34 -3.10 5.96
CA GLU A 179 -5.80 -2.98 6.03
C GLU A 179 -6.16 -1.51 5.77
N THR A 180 -6.93 -1.29 4.73
CA THR A 180 -7.64 -0.04 4.50
C THR A 180 -8.76 0.04 5.53
N GLU A 181 -8.66 0.97 6.50
CA GLU A 181 -9.77 1.22 7.44
C GLU A 181 -11.02 1.60 6.65
N GLU A 182 -12.13 0.97 7.02
CA GLU A 182 -13.44 1.25 6.46
C GLU A 182 -13.78 2.73 6.62
N ARG A 183 -14.18 3.37 5.51
CA ARG A 183 -14.99 4.58 5.60
C ARG A 183 -16.31 4.19 6.26
N LEU A 184 -16.44 4.48 7.55
CA LEU A 184 -17.75 4.64 8.15
C LEU A 184 -18.41 5.83 7.43
N HIS A 185 -19.42 5.51 6.63
CA HIS A 185 -20.29 6.47 5.96
C HIS A 185 -21.06 7.32 6.96
#